data_AF-X1MCW8-F1
#
_entry.id   AF-X1MCW8-F1
#
_cell.length_a   1.000
_cell.length_b   1.000
_cell.length_c   1.000
_cell.angle_alpha   90.00
_cell.angle_beta   90.00
_cell.angle_gamma   90.00
#
_symmetry.space_group_name_H-M   'P 1'
#
loop_
_entity.id
_entity.type
_entity.pdbx_description
1 polymer ?
#
loop_
_entity_poly.entity_id
_entity_poly.type
_entity_poly.pdbx_seq_one_letter_code
_entity_poly.pdbx_strand_id
1 'polypeptide(L)'
;RWQAREVFEPKMIAKYGLDDEYGELNLESFYKAGMTDEQIKNFWRAHWEHASWTQVQQMLFRRLIPESEVWDWFRLVEIPPFWRQKMIDSAFHPLTRVDVRRMHRTGTLSDDDLVWAYMDVGFSKKNAGLMADFTIAYNATPEDAEAINLTRAQVETAYRIGFIGRGEAQGYFEDMDYSKEEVEFILALIDHGKSLESGSSWITILRSQVKAGLITVQDAGNRLAELGFSSEAISAYTELFTAYAEAADRLPSKTDIKNWFGLKMITEEETRSYLKSMGHCERDINLYLKFWTPAPA
;
A
#
# COMPACT_ATOMS: atom_id res chain seq x y z
N ARG A 1 -48.22 -1.78 5.36
CA ARG A 1 -46.95 -1.35 4.73
C ARG A 1 -47.08 -0.96 3.23
N TRP A 2 -48.27 -0.94 2.62
CA TRP A 2 -48.46 -0.59 1.18
C TRP A 2 -48.94 0.85 0.91
N GLN A 3 -48.97 1.72 1.93
CA GLN A 3 -49.85 2.89 1.91
C GLN A 3 -49.45 4.04 0.96
N ALA A 4 -48.29 4.01 0.29
CA ALA A 4 -47.93 5.04 -0.70
C ALA A 4 -46.70 4.69 -1.58
N ARG A 5 -46.57 3.45 -2.05
CA ARG A 5 -45.41 3.04 -2.88
C ARG A 5 -45.70 3.11 -4.37
N GLU A 6 -44.64 3.06 -5.17
CA GLU A 6 -44.66 3.00 -6.64
C GLU A 6 -45.38 1.79 -7.23
N VAL A 7 -45.89 0.89 -6.38
CA VAL A 7 -46.73 -0.27 -6.72
C VAL A 7 -48.02 0.09 -7.47
N PHE A 8 -48.46 1.34 -7.39
CA PHE A 8 -49.62 1.87 -8.13
C PHE A 8 -49.22 2.82 -9.28
N GLU A 9 -47.93 2.92 -9.62
CA GLU A 9 -47.41 3.83 -10.63
C GLU A 9 -46.84 3.07 -11.84
N PRO A 10 -47.62 2.88 -12.92
CA PRO A 10 -47.21 2.05 -14.07
C PRO A 10 -45.87 2.44 -14.69
N LYS A 11 -45.56 3.75 -14.74
CA LYS A 11 -44.29 4.25 -15.27
C LYS A 11 -43.10 3.85 -14.40
N MET A 12 -43.26 3.87 -13.08
CA MET A 12 -42.20 3.50 -12.13
C MET A 12 -42.00 2.00 -12.11
N ILE A 13 -43.09 1.22 -12.14
CA ILE A 13 -43.03 -0.25 -12.26
C ILE A 13 -42.20 -0.67 -13.47
N ALA A 14 -42.47 -0.07 -14.64
CA ALA A 14 -41.73 -0.36 -15.86
C ALA A 14 -40.28 0.14 -15.81
N LYS A 15 -40.02 1.35 -15.29
CA LYS A 15 -38.68 1.93 -15.21
C LYS A 15 -37.73 1.09 -14.33
N TYR A 16 -38.23 0.60 -13.19
CA TYR A 16 -37.43 -0.11 -12.20
C TYR A 16 -37.55 -1.64 -12.27
N GLY A 17 -38.26 -2.18 -13.27
CA GLY A 17 -38.40 -3.64 -13.42
C GLY A 17 -39.14 -4.31 -12.25
N LEU A 18 -40.09 -3.62 -11.61
CA LEU A 18 -40.69 -4.12 -10.35
C LEU A 18 -41.57 -5.37 -10.53
N ASP A 19 -41.92 -5.71 -11.78
CA ASP A 19 -42.65 -6.94 -12.16
C ASP A 19 -41.72 -8.09 -12.59
N ASP A 20 -40.41 -7.84 -12.70
CA ASP A 20 -39.44 -8.83 -13.11
C ASP A 20 -39.39 -9.99 -12.10
N GLU A 21 -39.07 -11.19 -12.59
CA GLU A 21 -38.98 -12.45 -11.81
C GLU A 21 -40.28 -12.87 -11.08
N TYR A 22 -41.39 -12.12 -11.19
CA TYR A 22 -42.67 -12.46 -10.54
C TYR A 22 -43.20 -13.84 -10.95
N GLY A 23 -42.98 -14.24 -12.22
CA GLY A 23 -43.43 -15.52 -12.76
C GLY A 23 -42.70 -16.73 -12.18
N GLU A 24 -41.58 -16.53 -11.49
CA GLU A 24 -40.80 -17.60 -10.85
C GLU A 24 -41.31 -17.96 -9.45
N LEU A 25 -42.23 -17.16 -8.91
CA LEU A 25 -42.78 -17.35 -7.58
C LEU A 25 -43.71 -18.58 -7.47
N ASN A 26 -43.51 -19.35 -6.41
CA ASN A 26 -44.55 -20.26 -5.93
C ASN A 26 -45.57 -19.49 -5.07
N LEU A 27 -46.77 -19.32 -5.61
CA LEU A 27 -47.84 -18.54 -4.99
C LEU A 27 -48.65 -19.31 -3.94
N GLU A 28 -48.43 -20.63 -3.78
CA GLU A 28 -49.27 -21.50 -2.94
C GLU A 28 -49.36 -21.03 -1.48
N SER A 29 -48.23 -20.67 -0.88
CA SER A 29 -48.17 -20.17 0.50
C SER A 29 -48.92 -18.86 0.69
N PHE A 30 -48.92 -17.98 -0.33
CA PHE A 30 -49.64 -16.71 -0.29
C PHE A 30 -51.15 -16.93 -0.37
N TYR A 31 -51.62 -17.86 -1.20
CA TYR A 31 -53.03 -18.23 -1.26
C TYR A 31 -53.50 -18.88 0.04
N LYS A 32 -52.67 -19.75 0.67
CA LYS A 32 -52.94 -20.30 2.00
C LYS A 32 -53.05 -19.22 3.08
N ALA A 33 -52.32 -18.11 2.92
CA ALA A 33 -52.44 -16.93 3.77
C ALA A 33 -53.65 -16.03 3.42
N GLY A 34 -54.47 -16.40 2.44
CA GLY A 34 -55.68 -15.68 2.04
C GLY A 34 -55.43 -14.46 1.15
N MET A 35 -54.25 -14.34 0.52
CA MET A 35 -53.93 -13.23 -0.37
C MET A 35 -54.49 -13.44 -1.78
N THR A 36 -55.01 -12.37 -2.37
CA THR A 36 -55.43 -12.31 -3.79
C THR A 36 -54.24 -12.11 -4.71
N ASP A 37 -54.35 -12.46 -6.00
CA ASP A 37 -53.30 -12.23 -7.00
C ASP A 37 -52.81 -10.77 -7.03
N GLU A 38 -53.73 -9.82 -6.93
CA GLU A 38 -53.41 -8.40 -6.87
C GLU A 38 -52.57 -8.06 -5.63
N GLN A 39 -52.94 -8.59 -4.46
CA GLN A 39 -52.19 -8.38 -3.23
C GLN A 39 -50.80 -9.01 -3.30
N ILE A 40 -50.66 -10.19 -3.90
CA ILE A 40 -49.38 -10.87 -4.06
C ILE A 40 -48.47 -10.09 -5.01
N LYS A 41 -49.02 -9.63 -6.14
CA LYS A 41 -48.28 -8.81 -7.10
C LYS A 41 -47.85 -7.46 -6.52
N ASN A 42 -48.71 -6.80 -5.76
CA ASN A 42 -48.35 -5.59 -5.04
C ASN A 42 -47.32 -5.85 -3.94
N PHE A 43 -47.40 -7.04 -3.29
CA PHE A 43 -46.39 -7.46 -2.34
C PHE A 43 -45.02 -7.55 -2.99
N TRP A 44 -44.95 -8.24 -4.13
CA TRP A 44 -43.76 -8.36 -4.94
C TRP A 44 -43.23 -6.99 -5.37
N ARG A 45 -44.03 -6.12 -5.98
CA ARG A 45 -43.52 -4.82 -6.45
C ARG A 45 -42.85 -3.97 -5.37
N ALA A 46 -43.25 -4.12 -4.10
CA ALA A 46 -42.65 -3.40 -2.98
C ALA A 46 -41.71 -4.25 -2.11
N HIS A 47 -41.37 -5.47 -2.51
CA HIS A 47 -40.44 -6.34 -1.80
C HIS A 47 -38.96 -5.97 -2.06
N TRP A 48 -38.67 -5.37 -3.21
CA TRP A 48 -37.33 -5.07 -3.67
C TRP A 48 -36.55 -4.20 -2.68
N GLU A 49 -35.26 -4.50 -2.55
CA GLU A 49 -34.31 -3.62 -1.87
C GLU A 49 -33.71 -2.66 -2.91
N HIS A 50 -33.88 -1.36 -2.67
CA HIS A 50 -33.32 -0.33 -3.53
C HIS A 50 -31.90 0.04 -3.10
N ALA A 51 -31.10 0.56 -4.04
CA ALA A 51 -29.76 1.05 -3.75
C ALA A 51 -29.78 2.03 -2.56
N SER A 52 -28.83 1.87 -1.64
CA SER A 52 -28.63 2.77 -0.51
C SER A 52 -28.16 4.15 -0.96
N TRP A 53 -28.32 5.15 -0.08
CA TRP A 53 -27.83 6.51 -0.35
C TRP A 53 -26.35 6.54 -0.74
N THR A 54 -25.50 5.79 -0.03
CA THR A 54 -24.06 5.70 -0.33
C THR A 54 -23.80 5.13 -1.73
N GLN A 55 -24.56 4.12 -2.16
CA GLN A 55 -24.44 3.58 -3.52
C GLN A 55 -24.87 4.60 -4.58
N VAL A 56 -25.95 5.33 -4.33
CA VAL A 56 -26.44 6.40 -5.22
C VAL A 56 -25.44 7.55 -5.33
N GLN A 57 -24.82 7.97 -4.22
CA GLN A 57 -23.74 8.95 -4.23
C GLN A 57 -22.56 8.50 -5.11
N GLN A 58 -22.12 7.24 -4.97
CA GLN A 58 -21.03 6.70 -5.80
C GLN A 58 -21.38 6.69 -7.29
N MET A 59 -22.63 6.35 -7.64
CA MET A 59 -23.09 6.41 -9.03
C MET A 59 -23.13 7.86 -9.56
N LEU A 60 -23.59 8.81 -8.73
CA LEU A 60 -23.59 10.24 -9.06
C LEU A 60 -22.16 10.76 -9.29
N PHE A 61 -21.21 10.50 -8.38
CA PHE A 61 -19.83 10.96 -8.50
C PHE A 61 -19.12 10.38 -9.72
N ARG A 62 -19.45 9.13 -10.09
CA ARG A 62 -18.92 8.46 -11.28
C ARG A 62 -19.66 8.83 -12.57
N ARG A 63 -20.64 9.74 -12.50
CA ARG A 63 -21.45 10.22 -13.64
C ARG A 63 -22.22 9.09 -14.34
N LEU A 64 -22.57 8.05 -13.59
CA LEU A 64 -23.39 6.94 -14.08
C LEU A 64 -24.87 7.31 -14.10
N ILE A 65 -25.27 8.25 -13.25
CA ILE A 65 -26.61 8.82 -13.19
C ILE A 65 -26.52 10.34 -13.07
N PRO A 66 -27.44 11.09 -13.72
CA PRO A 66 -27.61 12.52 -13.48
C PRO A 66 -28.39 12.79 -12.19
N GLU A 67 -28.35 14.04 -11.68
CA GLU A 67 -29.13 14.46 -10.51
C GLU A 67 -30.64 14.21 -10.65
N SER A 68 -31.19 14.31 -11.87
CA SER A 68 -32.60 14.01 -12.13
C SER A 68 -32.98 12.57 -11.78
N GLU A 69 -32.07 11.61 -11.96
CA GLU A 69 -32.30 10.22 -11.56
C GLU A 69 -32.15 10.01 -10.06
N VAL A 70 -31.31 10.80 -9.38
CA VAL A 70 -31.25 10.84 -7.92
C VAL A 70 -32.57 11.37 -7.34
N TRP A 71 -33.16 12.37 -7.99
CA TRP A 71 -34.49 12.89 -7.64
C TRP A 71 -35.59 11.84 -7.75
N ASP A 72 -35.57 11.02 -8.81
CA ASP A 72 -36.49 9.90 -8.97
C ASP A 72 -36.24 8.82 -7.91
N TRP A 73 -34.97 8.53 -7.58
CA TRP A 73 -34.63 7.59 -6.51
C TRP A 73 -35.16 8.05 -5.14
N PHE A 74 -35.04 9.33 -4.79
CA PHE A 74 -35.62 9.85 -3.55
C PHE A 74 -37.13 9.65 -3.46
N ARG A 75 -37.84 9.71 -4.60
CA ARG A 75 -39.27 9.42 -4.64
C ARG A 75 -39.52 7.94 -4.35
N LEU A 76 -38.77 7.05 -5.02
CA LEU A 76 -38.86 5.61 -4.85
C LEU A 76 -38.63 5.14 -3.40
N VAL A 77 -37.68 5.77 -2.69
CA VAL A 77 -37.40 5.47 -1.27
C VAL A 77 -38.15 6.39 -0.29
N GLU A 78 -39.17 7.11 -0.75
CA GLU A 78 -40.08 7.91 0.06
C GLU A 78 -39.41 9.07 0.85
N ILE A 79 -38.31 9.65 0.36
CA ILE A 79 -37.70 10.86 0.92
C ILE A 79 -38.50 12.11 0.51
N PRO A 80 -38.98 12.95 1.46
CA PRO A 80 -39.76 14.15 1.15
C PRO A 80 -38.99 15.17 0.28
N PRO A 81 -39.65 15.86 -0.66
CA PRO A 81 -39.02 16.85 -1.54
C PRO A 81 -38.19 17.93 -0.83
N PHE A 82 -38.60 18.33 0.38
CA PHE A 82 -37.89 19.32 1.19
C PHE A 82 -36.41 19.00 1.43
N TRP A 83 -36.05 17.71 1.56
CA TRP A 83 -34.69 17.28 1.88
C TRP A 83 -33.83 16.99 0.66
N ARG A 84 -34.43 16.71 -0.50
CA ARG A 84 -33.75 16.09 -1.64
C ARG A 84 -32.57 16.90 -2.15
N GLN A 85 -32.78 18.19 -2.43
CA GLN A 85 -31.68 19.05 -2.89
C GLN A 85 -30.59 19.20 -1.83
N LYS A 86 -30.96 19.33 -0.55
CA LYS A 86 -29.98 19.44 0.55
C LYS A 86 -29.10 18.21 0.67
N MET A 87 -29.68 17.03 0.46
CA MET A 87 -28.94 15.78 0.43
C MET A 87 -27.99 15.71 -0.76
N ILE A 88 -28.42 16.13 -1.95
CA ILE A 88 -27.56 16.22 -3.15
C ILE A 88 -26.39 17.17 -2.91
N ASP A 89 -26.67 18.40 -2.47
CA ASP A 89 -25.64 19.42 -2.22
C ASP A 89 -24.62 18.92 -1.18
N SER A 90 -25.09 18.22 -0.14
CA SER A 90 -24.24 17.63 0.89
C SER A 90 -23.45 16.40 0.44
N ALA A 91 -23.72 15.85 -0.74
CA ALA A 91 -23.01 14.68 -1.24
C ALA A 91 -21.58 15.03 -1.67
N PHE A 92 -21.38 16.24 -2.20
CA PHE A 92 -20.09 16.64 -2.73
C PHE A 92 -19.12 17.04 -1.62
N HIS A 93 -17.85 16.64 -1.77
CA HIS A 93 -16.83 16.99 -0.81
C HIS A 93 -16.46 18.48 -0.93
N PRO A 94 -16.39 19.23 0.18
CA PRO A 94 -15.88 20.59 0.17
C PRO A 94 -14.38 20.61 -0.17
N LEU A 95 -13.85 21.78 -0.52
CA LEU A 95 -12.41 21.95 -0.71
C LEU A 95 -11.67 21.59 0.58
N THR A 96 -10.56 20.86 0.46
CA THR A 96 -9.76 20.52 1.65
C THR A 96 -9.07 21.76 2.19
N ARG A 97 -8.77 21.79 3.50
CA ARG A 97 -8.04 22.92 4.10
C ARG A 97 -6.70 23.22 3.42
N VAL A 98 -6.05 22.19 2.88
CA VAL A 98 -4.77 22.31 2.17
C VAL A 98 -4.99 22.95 0.80
N ASP A 99 -6.01 22.50 0.07
CA ASP A 99 -6.33 23.05 -1.25
C ASP A 99 -6.83 24.49 -1.13
N VAL A 100 -7.63 24.83 -0.12
CA VAL A 100 -8.05 26.21 0.17
C VAL A 100 -6.84 27.14 0.32
N ARG A 101 -5.82 26.75 1.11
CA ARG A 101 -4.59 27.56 1.26
C ARG A 101 -3.81 27.70 -0.05
N ARG A 102 -3.67 26.60 -0.79
CA ARG A 102 -2.95 26.60 -2.08
C ARG A 102 -3.65 27.45 -3.12
N MET A 103 -4.97 27.31 -3.22
CA MET A 103 -5.81 28.08 -4.13
C MET A 103 -5.82 29.57 -3.78
N HIS A 104 -5.80 29.91 -2.49
CA HIS A 104 -5.59 31.30 -2.06
C HIS A 104 -4.22 31.82 -2.50
N ARG A 105 -3.16 31.03 -2.29
CA ARG A 105 -1.79 31.39 -2.68
C ARG A 105 -1.65 31.64 -4.18
N THR A 106 -2.36 30.88 -5.01
CA THR A 106 -2.36 31.06 -6.47
C THR A 106 -3.33 32.14 -6.94
N GLY A 107 -4.06 32.80 -6.04
CA GLY A 107 -5.09 33.79 -6.38
C GLY A 107 -6.38 33.20 -6.97
N THR A 108 -6.57 31.88 -6.89
CA THR A 108 -7.80 31.20 -7.32
C THR A 108 -8.94 31.43 -6.33
N LEU A 109 -8.63 31.51 -5.03
CA LEU A 109 -9.54 32.00 -3.99
C LEU A 109 -9.07 33.38 -3.54
N SER A 110 -10.02 34.29 -3.34
CA SER A 110 -9.77 35.58 -2.68
C SER A 110 -9.85 35.46 -1.16
N ASP A 111 -9.38 36.48 -0.43
CA ASP A 111 -9.52 36.60 1.01
C ASP A 111 -10.98 36.41 1.47
N ASP A 112 -11.94 36.96 0.70
CA ASP A 112 -13.37 36.89 1.00
C ASP A 112 -13.95 35.48 0.87
N ASP A 113 -13.35 34.63 0.03
CA ASP A 113 -13.81 33.25 -0.20
C ASP A 113 -13.39 32.29 0.92
N LEU A 114 -12.31 32.62 1.65
CA LEU A 114 -11.68 31.73 2.62
C LEU A 114 -12.64 31.30 3.75
N VAL A 115 -13.42 32.24 4.28
CA VAL A 115 -14.32 31.96 5.40
C VAL A 115 -15.37 30.93 5.00
N TRP A 116 -15.97 31.09 3.83
CA TRP A 116 -16.98 30.15 3.32
C TRP A 116 -16.37 28.78 3.02
N ALA A 117 -15.21 28.74 2.37
CA ALA A 117 -14.52 27.49 2.07
C ALA A 117 -14.17 26.70 3.35
N TYR A 118 -13.80 27.37 4.44
CA TYR A 118 -13.60 26.71 5.74
C TYR A 118 -14.92 26.33 6.42
N MET A 119 -15.98 27.11 6.28
CA MET A 119 -17.30 26.73 6.80
C MET A 119 -17.86 25.48 6.10
N ASP A 120 -17.63 25.31 4.81
CA ASP A 120 -18.06 24.14 4.05
C ASP A 120 -17.40 22.84 4.54
N VAL A 121 -16.19 22.93 5.09
CA VAL A 121 -15.51 21.80 5.78
C VAL A 121 -16.16 21.47 7.13
N GLY A 122 -16.93 22.40 7.71
CA GLY A 122 -17.64 22.23 8.98
C GLY A 122 -17.10 23.09 10.13
N PHE A 123 -16.21 24.06 9.88
CA PHE A 123 -15.80 24.99 10.93
C PHE A 123 -16.95 25.92 11.33
N SER A 124 -17.03 26.24 12.61
CA SER A 124 -17.89 27.35 13.07
C SER A 124 -17.42 28.66 12.42
N LYS A 125 -18.33 29.62 12.21
CA LYS A 125 -17.99 30.93 11.61
C LYS A 125 -16.79 31.61 12.29
N LYS A 126 -16.70 31.52 13.62
CA LYS A 126 -15.56 32.04 14.39
C LYS A 126 -14.25 31.35 14.00
N ASN A 127 -14.23 30.02 13.98
CA ASN A 127 -13.02 29.26 13.65
C ASN A 127 -12.64 29.39 12.17
N ALA A 128 -13.63 29.49 11.28
CA ALA A 128 -13.42 29.76 9.86
C ALA A 128 -12.75 31.13 9.64
N GLY A 129 -13.15 32.15 10.39
CA GLY A 129 -12.47 33.46 10.39
C GLY A 129 -11.01 33.36 10.82
N LEU A 130 -10.74 32.68 11.95
CA LEU A 130 -9.36 32.47 12.40
C LEU A 130 -8.51 31.69 11.37
N MET A 131 -9.11 30.72 10.69
CA MET A 131 -8.44 29.96 9.62
C MET A 131 -8.18 30.81 8.37
N ALA A 132 -9.08 31.74 8.03
CA ALA A 132 -8.89 32.68 6.94
C ALA A 132 -7.73 33.64 7.26
N ASP A 133 -7.74 34.27 8.44
CA ASP A 133 -6.68 35.17 8.90
C ASP A 133 -5.31 34.45 8.90
N PHE A 134 -5.27 33.23 9.43
CA PHE A 134 -4.08 32.38 9.39
C PHE A 134 -3.60 32.14 7.96
N THR A 135 -4.50 31.83 7.04
CA THR A 135 -4.16 31.52 5.64
C THR A 135 -3.62 32.73 4.89
N ILE A 136 -4.18 33.92 5.15
CA ILE A 136 -3.70 35.18 4.59
C ILE A 136 -2.28 35.46 5.10
N ALA A 137 -2.08 35.40 6.41
CA ALA A 137 -0.76 35.62 7.02
C ALA A 137 0.28 34.59 6.54
N TYR A 138 -0.09 33.31 6.52
CA TYR A 138 0.77 32.21 6.07
C TYR A 138 1.21 32.35 4.60
N ASN A 139 0.32 32.86 3.73
CA ASN A 139 0.66 33.06 2.31
C ASN A 139 1.36 34.40 2.03
N ALA A 140 1.39 35.33 2.99
CA ALA A 140 2.01 36.65 2.83
C ALA A 140 3.53 36.65 3.06
N THR A 141 4.09 35.62 3.72
CA THR A 141 5.52 35.50 3.98
C THR A 141 6.28 34.99 2.73
N PRO A 142 7.22 35.77 2.16
CA PRO A 142 7.93 35.40 0.92
C PRO A 142 8.89 34.21 1.03
N GLU A 143 9.17 33.72 2.24
CA GLU A 143 10.22 32.71 2.50
C GLU A 143 9.85 31.30 2.04
N ASP A 144 8.57 31.02 1.77
CA ASP A 144 8.07 29.69 1.36
C ASP A 144 7.95 29.50 -0.17
N ALA A 145 8.48 30.43 -0.97
CA ALA A 145 8.39 30.37 -2.43
C ALA A 145 9.23 29.22 -3.04
N GLU A 146 10.23 28.71 -2.32
CA GLU A 146 11.17 27.70 -2.84
C GLU A 146 11.64 26.66 -1.82
N ALA A 147 11.12 26.66 -0.59
CA ALA A 147 11.32 25.51 0.28
C ALA A 147 10.50 24.35 -0.28
N ILE A 148 11.18 23.39 -0.90
CA ILE A 148 10.69 22.02 -0.95
C ILE A 148 10.32 21.70 0.50
N ASN A 149 9.02 21.72 0.83
CA ASN A 149 8.52 21.32 2.14
C ASN A 149 8.76 19.82 2.24
N LEU A 150 10.02 19.47 2.52
CA LEU A 150 10.44 18.12 2.77
C LEU A 150 9.59 17.68 3.95
N THR A 151 8.89 16.57 3.78
CA THR A 151 8.28 15.91 4.92
C THR A 151 9.40 15.47 5.87
N ARG A 152 9.13 15.43 7.17
CA ARG A 152 10.01 14.80 8.17
C ARG A 152 10.65 13.51 7.62
N ALA A 153 9.84 12.63 7.04
CA ALA A 153 10.30 11.36 6.46
C ALA A 153 11.30 11.50 5.30
N GLN A 154 11.19 12.55 4.48
CA GLN A 154 12.14 12.83 3.40
C GLN A 154 13.48 13.32 3.95
N VAL A 155 13.47 14.20 4.96
CA VAL A 155 14.71 14.64 5.65
C VAL A 155 15.38 13.46 6.35
N GLU A 156 14.61 12.66 7.10
CA GLU A 156 15.10 11.44 7.75
C GLU A 156 15.72 10.48 6.74
N THR A 157 15.07 10.28 5.58
CA THR A 157 15.57 9.39 4.52
C THR A 157 16.84 9.94 3.88
N ALA A 158 16.88 11.23 3.53
CA ALA A 158 18.03 11.88 2.95
C ALA A 158 19.24 11.84 3.89
N TYR A 159 19.02 12.07 5.20
CA TYR A 159 20.06 11.93 6.21
C TYR A 159 20.48 10.46 6.38
N ARG A 160 19.52 9.52 6.41
CA ARG A 160 19.78 8.07 6.54
C ARG A 160 20.70 7.53 5.43
N ILE A 161 20.47 7.94 4.19
CA ILE A 161 21.26 7.49 3.03
C ILE A 161 22.52 8.33 2.79
N GLY A 162 22.79 9.34 3.62
CA GLY A 162 23.96 10.21 3.50
C GLY A 162 23.89 11.23 2.35
N PHE A 163 22.69 11.50 1.82
CA PHE A 163 22.48 12.53 0.81
C PHE A 163 22.62 13.95 1.37
N ILE A 164 22.28 14.13 2.65
CA ILE A 164 22.50 15.37 3.42
C ILE A 164 23.31 15.06 4.69
N GLY A 165 24.11 16.03 5.14
CA GLY A 165 24.90 15.95 6.37
C GLY A 165 24.08 16.25 7.63
N ARG A 166 24.69 16.04 8.82
CA ARG A 166 24.02 16.28 10.11
C ARG A 166 23.56 17.74 10.26
N GLY A 167 24.41 18.69 9.91
CA GLY A 167 24.07 20.12 10.02
C GLY A 167 22.95 20.55 9.08
N GLU A 168 22.88 19.97 7.88
CA GLU A 168 21.78 20.22 6.94
C GLU A 168 20.47 19.60 7.45
N ALA A 169 20.53 18.37 7.97
CA ALA A 169 19.37 17.73 8.58
C ALA A 169 18.87 18.50 9.81
N GLN A 170 19.78 19.06 10.63
CA GLN A 170 19.43 19.93 11.75
C GLN A 170 18.66 21.17 11.29
N GLY A 171 19.19 21.89 10.28
CA GLY A 171 18.52 23.06 9.71
C GLY A 171 17.11 22.73 9.22
N TYR A 172 16.95 21.64 8.46
CA TYR A 172 15.63 21.24 7.97
C TYR A 172 14.63 20.88 9.09
N PHE A 173 15.07 20.29 10.21
CA PHE A 173 14.17 20.02 11.32
C PHE A 173 13.86 21.28 12.15
N GLU A 174 14.82 22.19 12.33
CA GLU A 174 14.56 23.48 12.97
C GLU A 174 13.57 24.32 12.16
N ASP A 175 13.68 24.32 10.83
CA ASP A 175 12.72 24.96 9.91
C ASP A 175 11.31 24.32 9.97
N MET A 176 11.20 23.10 10.49
CA MET A 176 9.94 22.39 10.75
C MET A 176 9.41 22.58 12.18
N ASP A 177 9.92 23.57 12.93
CA ASP A 177 9.56 23.88 14.32
C ASP A 177 9.89 22.75 15.33
N TYR A 178 10.82 21.84 15.02
CA TYR A 178 11.33 20.90 16.03
C TYR A 178 12.28 21.62 17.00
N SER A 179 12.15 21.33 18.30
CA SER A 179 13.10 21.81 19.30
C SER A 179 14.47 21.17 19.11
N LYS A 180 15.53 21.86 19.54
CA LYS A 180 16.92 21.36 19.44
C LYS A 180 17.10 19.99 20.09
N GLU A 181 16.41 19.76 21.21
CA GLU A 181 16.40 18.50 21.93
C GLU A 181 15.75 17.38 21.11
N GLU A 182 14.64 17.66 20.42
CA GLU A 182 13.97 16.71 19.53
C GLU A 182 14.80 16.39 18.30
N VAL A 183 15.41 17.40 17.68
CA VAL A 183 16.30 17.22 16.52
C VAL A 183 17.47 16.31 16.88
N GLU A 184 18.13 16.56 18.01
CA GLU A 184 19.25 15.74 18.46
C GLU A 184 18.82 14.29 18.73
N PHE A 185 17.65 14.09 19.36
CA PHE A 185 17.09 12.76 19.59
C PHE A 185 16.79 12.01 18.27
N ILE A 186 16.15 12.70 17.30
CA ILE A 186 15.81 12.12 15.98
C ILE A 186 17.07 11.72 15.22
N LEU A 187 18.08 12.59 15.18
CA LEU A 187 19.33 12.31 14.47
C LEU A 187 20.11 11.18 15.14
N ALA A 188 20.16 11.16 16.48
CA ALA A 188 20.78 10.06 17.23
C ALA A 188 20.06 8.73 16.98
N LEU A 189 18.73 8.72 16.89
CA LEU A 189 17.94 7.54 16.56
C LEU A 189 18.25 7.03 15.14
N ILE A 190 18.35 7.93 14.16
CA ILE A 190 18.69 7.57 12.77
C ILE A 190 20.13 7.05 12.69
N ASP A 191 21.07 7.66 13.39
CA ASP A 191 22.47 7.21 13.42
C ASP A 191 22.61 5.83 14.09
N HIS A 192 21.82 5.58 15.14
CA HIS A 192 21.71 4.25 15.73
C HIS A 192 21.10 3.23 14.74
N GLY A 193 20.09 3.63 13.98
CA GLY A 193 19.48 2.81 12.92
C GLY A 193 20.43 2.51 11.75
N LYS A 194 21.24 3.49 11.30
CA LYS A 194 22.30 3.31 10.30
C LYS A 194 23.34 2.29 10.75
N SER A 195 23.69 2.29 12.04
CA SER A 195 24.61 1.31 12.63
C SER A 195 24.07 -0.12 12.51
N LEU A 196 22.76 -0.31 12.71
CA LEU A 196 22.08 -1.60 12.58
C LEU A 196 21.87 -2.07 11.12
N GLU A 197 21.50 -1.17 10.19
CA GLU A 197 21.36 -1.49 8.75
C GLU A 197 22.71 -1.74 8.05
N SER A 198 23.74 -0.99 8.40
CA SER A 198 25.12 -1.23 7.93
C SER A 198 25.63 -2.58 8.46
N GLY A 199 25.31 -2.91 9.71
CA GLY A 199 25.67 -4.19 10.33
C GLY A 199 25.17 -5.40 9.55
N SER A 200 23.92 -5.41 9.09
CA SER A 200 23.34 -6.53 8.31
C SER A 200 24.05 -6.77 6.97
N SER A 201 24.45 -5.69 6.30
CA SER A 201 25.24 -5.74 5.06
C SER A 201 26.67 -6.22 5.31
N TRP A 202 27.32 -5.74 6.38
CA TRP A 202 28.68 -6.16 6.76
C TRP A 202 28.73 -7.62 7.23
N ILE A 203 27.76 -8.10 8.02
CA ILE A 203 27.66 -9.50 8.43
C ILE A 203 27.56 -10.40 7.19
N THR A 204 26.76 -9.99 6.20
CA THR A 204 26.61 -10.72 4.92
C THR A 204 27.93 -10.81 4.16
N ILE A 205 28.70 -9.72 4.10
CA ILE A 205 30.00 -9.65 3.43
C ILE A 205 31.05 -10.48 4.19
N LEU A 206 31.19 -10.30 5.50
CA LEU A 206 32.15 -11.02 6.34
C LEU A 206 31.88 -12.53 6.30
N ARG A 207 30.61 -12.95 6.37
CA ARG A 207 30.21 -14.35 6.16
C ARG A 207 30.71 -14.88 4.81
N SER A 208 30.54 -14.10 3.73
CA SER A 208 30.97 -14.52 2.39
C SER A 208 32.50 -14.65 2.28
N GLN A 209 33.25 -13.75 2.93
CA GLN A 209 34.71 -13.75 2.93
C GLN A 209 35.29 -14.88 3.78
N VAL A 210 34.71 -15.14 4.97
CA VAL A 210 35.07 -16.29 5.81
C VAL A 210 34.78 -17.60 5.06
N LYS A 211 33.59 -17.73 4.46
CA LYS A 211 33.22 -18.91 3.66
C LYS A 211 34.13 -19.12 2.44
N ALA A 212 34.66 -18.05 1.87
CA ALA A 212 35.59 -18.11 0.75
C ALA A 212 37.06 -18.29 1.18
N GLY A 213 37.35 -18.35 2.49
CA GLY A 213 38.71 -18.44 3.04
C GLY A 213 39.55 -17.18 2.86
N LEU A 214 38.93 -16.04 2.53
CA LEU A 214 39.61 -14.77 2.29
C LEU A 214 40.04 -14.07 3.58
N ILE A 215 39.36 -14.35 4.69
CA ILE A 215 39.67 -13.86 6.04
C ILE A 215 39.41 -14.97 7.06
N THR A 216 40.07 -14.94 8.21
CA THR A 216 39.79 -15.88 9.31
C THR A 216 38.55 -15.47 10.11
N VAL A 217 37.96 -16.40 10.88
CA VAL A 217 36.87 -16.08 11.82
C VAL A 217 37.32 -15.03 12.84
N GLN A 218 38.59 -15.07 13.26
CA GLN A 218 39.17 -14.09 14.17
C GLN A 218 39.24 -12.69 13.52
N ASP A 219 39.64 -12.60 12.26
CA ASP A 219 39.66 -11.33 11.52
C ASP A 219 38.27 -10.75 11.35
N ALA A 220 37.27 -11.61 11.09
CA ALA A 220 35.87 -11.19 11.02
C ALA A 220 35.37 -10.67 12.38
N GLY A 221 35.74 -11.32 13.49
CA GLY A 221 35.42 -10.86 14.85
C GLY A 221 36.05 -9.49 15.18
N ASN A 222 37.32 -9.30 14.82
CA ASN A 222 38.00 -8.01 15.00
C ASN A 222 37.33 -6.89 14.19
N ARG A 223 36.89 -7.19 12.95
CA ARG A 223 36.20 -6.23 12.10
C ARG A 223 34.81 -5.86 12.61
N LEU A 224 34.09 -6.81 13.23
CA LEU A 224 32.84 -6.53 13.93
C LEU A 224 33.07 -5.64 15.16
N ALA A 225 34.17 -5.82 15.89
CA ALA A 225 34.52 -4.95 17.01
C ALA A 225 34.82 -3.52 16.55
N GLU A 226 35.57 -3.33 15.45
CA GLU A 226 35.82 -2.02 14.83
C GLU A 226 34.54 -1.33 14.36
N LEU A 227 33.53 -2.11 13.94
CA LEU A 227 32.21 -1.63 13.53
C LEU A 227 31.28 -1.34 14.73
N GLY A 228 31.74 -1.50 15.97
CA GLY A 228 31.01 -1.12 17.18
C GLY A 228 29.99 -2.16 17.69
N PHE A 229 30.11 -3.43 17.27
CA PHE A 229 29.26 -4.51 17.79
C PHE A 229 29.60 -4.84 19.25
N SER A 230 28.60 -5.27 20.03
CA SER A 230 28.81 -5.68 21.43
C SER A 230 29.59 -7.00 21.54
N SER A 231 30.21 -7.24 22.69
CA SER A 231 30.94 -8.48 23.00
C SER A 231 30.09 -9.74 22.79
N GLU A 232 28.82 -9.68 23.18
CA GLU A 232 27.88 -10.79 23.08
C GLU A 232 27.52 -11.07 21.61
N ALA A 233 27.33 -10.01 20.81
CA ALA A 233 27.03 -10.12 19.38
C ALA A 233 28.24 -10.67 18.59
N ILE A 234 29.45 -10.20 18.92
CA ILE A 234 30.69 -10.71 18.30
C ILE A 234 30.81 -12.21 18.56
N SER A 235 30.60 -12.67 19.80
CA SER A 235 30.63 -14.11 20.14
C SER A 235 29.63 -14.92 19.34
N ALA A 236 28.39 -14.44 19.22
CA ALA A 236 27.35 -15.13 18.46
C ALA A 236 27.68 -15.22 16.95
N TYR A 237 28.23 -14.15 16.37
CA TYR A 237 28.59 -14.15 14.94
C TYR A 237 29.86 -14.92 14.63
N THR A 238 30.87 -14.96 15.52
CA THR A 238 32.06 -15.79 15.32
C THR A 238 31.73 -17.27 15.44
N GLU A 239 30.83 -17.68 16.33
CA GLU A 239 30.28 -19.05 16.38
C GLU A 239 29.56 -19.40 15.07
N LEU A 240 28.70 -18.50 14.58
CA LEU A 240 27.99 -18.68 13.32
C LEU A 240 28.95 -18.77 12.11
N PHE A 241 29.98 -17.94 12.07
CA PHE A 241 31.00 -17.94 11.02
C PHE A 241 31.87 -19.20 11.06
N THR A 242 32.19 -19.70 12.27
CA THR A 242 32.86 -21.00 12.45
C THR A 242 32.02 -22.12 11.83
N ALA A 243 30.72 -22.18 12.13
CA ALA A 243 29.82 -23.17 11.54
C ALA A 243 29.74 -23.06 10.00
N TYR A 244 29.80 -21.84 9.45
CA TYR A 244 29.84 -21.64 7.99
C TYR A 244 31.20 -22.00 7.36
N ALA A 245 32.31 -21.83 8.08
CA ALA A 245 33.65 -22.22 7.62
C ALA A 245 33.84 -23.74 7.67
N GLU A 246 33.25 -24.41 8.67
CA GLU A 246 33.31 -25.86 8.85
C GLU A 246 32.35 -26.64 7.93
N ALA A 247 31.39 -25.96 7.29
CA ALA A 247 30.53 -26.55 6.26
C ALA A 247 31.36 -26.85 5.00
N ALA A 248 32.07 -27.98 5.03
CA ALA A 248 33.04 -28.41 4.04
C ALA A 248 32.47 -28.63 2.63
N ASP A 249 33.29 -28.18 1.67
CA ASP A 249 33.42 -28.53 0.26
C ASP A 249 32.23 -28.34 -0.70
N ARG A 250 32.36 -27.32 -1.56
CA ARG A 250 31.69 -27.30 -2.87
C ARG A 250 32.13 -28.55 -3.64
N LEU A 251 31.26 -29.54 -3.74
CA LEU A 251 31.29 -30.43 -4.90
C LEU A 251 31.28 -29.53 -6.17
N PRO A 252 32.14 -29.79 -7.17
CA PRO A 252 32.11 -29.10 -8.46
C PRO A 252 30.68 -29.03 -8.98
N SER A 253 30.22 -27.97 -9.64
CA SER A 253 28.83 -27.96 -10.09
C SER A 253 28.59 -29.06 -11.15
N LYS A 254 27.35 -29.53 -11.29
CA LYS A 254 26.98 -30.48 -12.35
C LYS A 254 27.37 -29.97 -13.76
N THR A 255 27.38 -28.66 -13.96
CA THR A 255 27.84 -28.01 -15.19
C THR A 255 29.36 -28.14 -15.38
N ASP A 256 30.14 -27.99 -14.30
CA ASP A 256 31.60 -28.17 -14.34
C ASP A 256 31.95 -29.61 -14.68
N ILE A 257 31.29 -30.58 -14.04
CA ILE A 257 31.46 -32.01 -14.31
C ILE A 257 31.10 -32.34 -15.76
N LYS A 258 29.98 -31.81 -16.26
CA LYS A 258 29.58 -31.97 -17.67
C LYS A 258 30.68 -31.49 -18.62
N ASN A 259 31.23 -30.30 -18.36
CA ASN A 259 32.28 -29.71 -19.20
C ASN A 259 33.57 -30.53 -19.13
N TRP A 260 33.99 -30.94 -17.93
CA TRP A 260 35.17 -31.77 -17.75
C TRP A 260 35.04 -33.14 -18.43
N PHE A 261 33.88 -33.78 -18.32
CA PHE A 261 33.61 -35.05 -18.99
C PHE A 261 33.60 -34.89 -20.51
N GLY A 262 32.93 -33.84 -21.03
CA GLY A 262 32.93 -33.54 -22.46
C GLY A 262 34.31 -33.21 -23.04
N LEU A 263 35.18 -32.58 -22.25
CA LEU A 263 36.59 -32.30 -22.58
C LEU A 263 37.53 -33.48 -22.30
N LYS A 264 37.01 -34.64 -21.85
CA LYS A 264 37.78 -35.83 -21.45
C LYS A 264 38.83 -35.56 -20.35
N MET A 265 38.58 -34.56 -19.50
CA MET A 265 39.43 -34.24 -18.34
C MET A 265 39.17 -35.16 -17.15
N ILE A 266 38.01 -35.80 -17.11
CA ILE A 266 37.62 -36.81 -16.12
C ILE A 266 37.05 -38.04 -16.83
N THR A 267 37.19 -39.20 -16.21
CA THR A 267 36.65 -40.48 -16.70
C THR A 267 35.15 -40.61 -16.44
N GLU A 268 34.52 -41.58 -17.10
CA GLU A 268 33.13 -41.93 -16.83
C GLU A 268 32.94 -42.36 -15.37
N GLU A 269 33.88 -43.13 -14.81
CA GLU A 269 33.84 -43.60 -13.43
C GLU A 269 33.93 -42.45 -12.42
N GLU A 270 34.81 -41.48 -12.65
CA GLU A 270 34.91 -40.26 -11.84
C GLU A 270 33.64 -39.41 -11.95
N THR A 271 33.07 -39.29 -13.16
CA THR A 271 31.81 -38.59 -13.40
C THR A 271 30.65 -39.24 -12.63
N ARG A 272 30.57 -40.57 -12.62
CA ARG A 272 29.58 -41.32 -11.82
C ARG A 272 29.76 -41.06 -10.33
N SER A 273 31.00 -41.08 -9.84
CA SER A 273 31.33 -40.83 -8.44
C SER A 273 30.86 -39.44 -7.99
N TYR A 274 31.13 -38.40 -8.78
CA TYR A 274 30.68 -37.04 -8.49
C TYR A 274 29.16 -36.89 -8.53
N LEU A 275 28.48 -37.47 -9.52
CA LEU A 275 27.01 -37.37 -9.60
C LEU A 275 26.33 -38.17 -8.48
N LYS A 276 26.93 -39.27 -8.03
CA LYS A 276 26.46 -40.05 -6.89
C LYS A 276 26.66 -39.32 -5.57
N SER A 277 27.79 -38.63 -5.38
CA SER A 277 28.01 -37.79 -4.18
C SER A 277 27.09 -36.56 -4.13
N MET A 278 26.57 -36.13 -5.29
CA MET A 278 25.47 -35.14 -5.37
C MET A 278 24.07 -35.71 -5.16
N GLY A 279 23.93 -37.02 -4.96
CA GLY A 279 22.64 -37.67 -4.69
C GLY A 279 21.83 -38.07 -5.93
N HIS A 280 22.41 -38.11 -7.14
CA HIS A 280 21.71 -38.64 -8.32
C HIS A 280 21.59 -40.17 -8.29
N CYS A 281 20.46 -40.70 -8.76
CA CYS A 281 20.25 -42.15 -8.85
C CYS A 281 20.94 -42.74 -10.09
N GLU A 282 21.24 -44.04 -10.07
CA GLU A 282 21.98 -44.72 -11.14
C GLU A 282 21.31 -44.57 -12.53
N ARG A 283 19.97 -44.53 -12.55
CA ARG A 283 19.19 -44.29 -13.78
C ARG A 283 19.50 -42.93 -14.39
N ASP A 284 19.51 -41.87 -13.58
CA ASP A 284 19.74 -40.50 -14.06
C ASP A 284 21.20 -40.29 -14.47
N ILE A 285 22.13 -40.88 -13.73
CA ILE A 285 23.56 -40.86 -14.04
C ILE A 285 23.81 -41.46 -15.44
N ASN A 286 23.20 -42.61 -15.74
CA ASN A 286 23.28 -43.23 -17.07
C ASN A 286 22.72 -42.34 -18.19
N LEU A 287 21.61 -41.63 -17.92
CA LEU A 287 21.03 -40.69 -18.89
C LEU A 287 21.95 -39.48 -19.13
N TYR A 288 22.57 -38.93 -18.08
CA TYR A 288 23.52 -37.83 -18.22
C TYR A 288 24.74 -38.23 -19.02
N LEU A 289 25.34 -39.38 -18.73
CA LEU A 289 26.50 -39.87 -19.47
C LEU A 289 26.17 -40.09 -20.95
N LYS A 290 25.02 -40.69 -21.26
CA LYS A 290 24.56 -40.85 -22.65
C LYS A 290 24.34 -39.51 -23.37
N PHE A 291 23.83 -38.51 -22.66
CA PHE A 291 23.58 -37.17 -23.22
C PHE A 291 24.86 -36.34 -23.35
N TRP A 292 25.86 -36.56 -22.50
CA TRP A 292 27.10 -35.78 -22.45
C TRP A 292 28.21 -36.36 -23.34
N THR A 293 28.10 -37.62 -23.76
CA THR A 293 28.98 -38.20 -24.78
C THR A 293 28.66 -37.59 -26.15
N PRO A 294 29.55 -36.81 -26.78
CA PRO A 294 29.32 -36.30 -28.12
C PRO A 294 29.29 -37.46 -29.14
N ALA A 295 28.43 -37.36 -30.15
CA ALA A 295 28.40 -38.32 -31.26
C ALA A 295 29.78 -38.35 -31.96
N PRO A 296 30.27 -39.53 -32.40
CA PRO A 296 31.53 -39.59 -33.13
C PRO A 296 31.45 -38.72 -34.39
N ALA A 297 32.49 -37.91 -34.60
CA ALA A 297 32.72 -37.20 -35.85
C ALA A 297 33.09 -38.18 -36.97
#